data_AF-A0A519XV66-F1
#
_entry.id   AF-A0A519XV66-F1
#
_cell.length_a   1.000
_cell.length_b   1.000
_cell.length_c   1.000
_cell.angle_alpha   90.00
_cell.angle_beta   90.00
_cell.angle_gamma   90.00
#
_symmetry.space_group_name_H-M   'P 1'
#
loop_
_entity.id
_entity.type
_entity.pdbx_description
1 polymer ?
#
loop_
_entity_poly.entity_id
_entity_poly.type
_entity_poly.pdbx_seq_one_letter_code
_entity_poly.pdbx_strand_id
1 'polypeptide(L)'
;MLYRFSALLLAGLLATATAQAQSTNVLPYLQRLSGQQTLAGQHNKEPNAEPTKWTDYVQQLTGKYPALWSGDFLFQQENIDNRWKMIQEAERQYRQGAVVNI
;
A
#
# COMPACT_ATOMS: atom_id res chain seq x y z
N MET A 1 26.66 -13.99 -54.13
CA MET A 1 26.94 -13.17 -52.93
C MET A 1 25.63 -12.94 -52.19
N LEU A 2 25.08 -13.99 -51.59
CA LEU A 2 23.86 -13.95 -50.76
C LEU A 2 23.95 -15.12 -49.78
N TYR A 3 23.32 -14.97 -48.63
CA TYR A 3 23.32 -15.85 -47.44
C TYR A 3 24.48 -15.65 -46.47
N ARG A 4 24.35 -14.62 -45.63
CA ARG A 4 24.95 -14.64 -44.29
C ARG A 4 24.01 -14.00 -43.29
N PHE A 5 23.60 -14.83 -42.32
CA PHE A 5 23.30 -14.52 -40.92
C PHE A 5 22.48 -13.24 -40.69
N SER A 6 21.24 -13.33 -40.21
CA SER A 6 21.03 -13.32 -38.76
C SER A 6 19.57 -13.67 -38.43
N ALA A 7 19.27 -14.95 -38.29
CA ALA A 7 18.02 -15.44 -37.72
C ALA A 7 18.16 -15.77 -36.22
N LEU A 8 19.06 -15.09 -35.49
CA LEU A 8 19.43 -15.48 -34.12
C LEU A 8 19.41 -14.34 -33.09
N LEU A 9 18.77 -13.20 -33.38
CA LEU A 9 18.77 -12.04 -32.48
C LEU A 9 17.38 -11.58 -32.05
N LEU A 10 16.39 -12.47 -32.07
CA LEU A 10 15.03 -12.16 -31.60
C LEU A 10 14.43 -13.20 -30.66
N ALA A 11 15.27 -13.92 -29.90
CA ALA A 11 14.81 -14.88 -28.88
C ALA A 11 15.12 -14.44 -27.43
N GLY A 12 15.67 -13.24 -27.23
CA GLY A 12 16.29 -12.87 -25.95
C GLY A 12 15.49 -11.95 -25.01
N LEU A 13 14.31 -11.46 -25.38
CA LEU A 13 13.61 -10.41 -24.62
C LEU A 13 12.18 -10.78 -24.21
N LEU A 14 11.98 -12.04 -23.82
CA LEU A 14 10.90 -12.40 -22.91
C LEU A 14 11.53 -12.92 -21.63
N ALA A 15 12.41 -12.11 -21.03
CA ALA A 15 12.64 -12.21 -19.60
C ALA A 15 11.30 -11.85 -18.95
N THR A 16 10.50 -12.87 -18.64
CA THR A 16 9.39 -12.74 -17.71
C THR A 16 9.98 -12.18 -16.44
N ALA A 17 9.80 -10.87 -16.21
CA ALA A 17 10.05 -10.29 -14.91
C ALA A 17 9.10 -11.02 -13.97
N THR A 18 9.60 -12.04 -13.27
CA THR A 18 8.92 -12.59 -12.12
C THR A 18 8.86 -11.41 -11.16
N ALA A 19 7.67 -10.81 -11.01
CA ALA A 19 7.45 -9.86 -9.94
C ALA A 19 7.83 -10.57 -8.65
N GLN A 20 9.00 -10.26 -8.11
CA GLN A 20 9.36 -10.70 -6.77
C GLN A 20 8.32 -10.02 -5.89
N ALA A 21 7.38 -10.82 -5.38
CA ALA A 21 6.50 -10.36 -4.32
C ALA A 21 7.40 -9.76 -3.26
N GLN A 22 7.26 -8.45 -3.04
CA GLN A 22 8.03 -7.77 -2.01
C GLN A 22 7.76 -8.54 -0.73
N SER A 23 8.79 -9.16 -0.14
CA SER A 23 8.62 -9.90 1.09
C SER A 23 8.25 -8.88 2.17
N THR A 24 6.96 -8.68 2.40
CA THR A 24 6.48 -7.77 3.43
C THR A 24 6.57 -8.49 4.77
N ASN A 25 7.07 -7.79 5.78
CA ASN A 25 7.15 -8.34 7.14
C ASN A 25 5.79 -8.31 7.87
N VAL A 26 4.71 -7.91 7.18
CA VAL A 26 3.39 -7.70 7.78
C VAL A 26 2.81 -9.02 8.29
N LEU A 27 2.75 -10.08 7.46
CA LEU A 27 2.17 -11.35 7.90
C LEU A 27 2.97 -12.00 9.06
N PRO A 28 4.31 -12.11 9.00
CA PRO A 28 5.09 -12.55 10.15
C PRO A 28 4.90 -11.68 11.40
N TYR A 29 4.73 -10.36 11.25
CA TYR A 29 4.44 -9.46 12.36
C TYR A 29 3.07 -9.76 13.00
N LEU A 30 2.01 -9.87 12.20
CA LEU A 30 0.66 -10.20 12.70
C LEU A 30 0.62 -11.56 13.39
N GLN A 31 1.34 -12.56 12.87
CA GLN A 31 1.45 -13.87 13.49
C GLN A 31 2.07 -13.81 14.89
N ARG A 32 3.08 -12.95 15.11
CA ARG A 32 3.70 -12.77 16.43
C ARG A 32 2.76 -12.14 17.46
N LEU A 33 1.84 -11.29 17.01
CA LEU A 33 0.88 -10.62 17.90
C LEU A 33 -0.31 -11.51 18.27
N SER A 34 -0.62 -12.51 17.44
CA SER A 34 -1.80 -13.37 17.58
C SER A 34 -1.88 -14.02 18.97
N GLY A 35 -2.98 -13.79 19.67
CA GLY A 35 -3.22 -14.30 21.02
C GLY A 35 -2.48 -13.55 22.15
N GLN A 36 -1.66 -12.55 21.83
CA GLN A 36 -0.89 -11.78 22.83
C GLN A 36 -1.26 -10.30 22.85
N GLN A 37 -1.55 -9.71 21.69
CA GLN A 37 -1.82 -8.28 21.54
C GLN A 37 -2.91 -8.03 20.50
N THR A 38 -3.56 -6.87 20.60
CA THR A 38 -4.54 -6.38 19.62
C THR A 38 -4.04 -5.06 19.04
N LEU A 39 -4.04 -4.93 17.71
CA LEU A 39 -3.72 -3.67 17.05
C LEU A 39 -4.95 -2.77 17.04
N ALA A 40 -4.80 -1.55 17.57
CA ALA A 40 -5.78 -0.51 17.36
C ALA A 40 -5.71 -0.04 15.90
N GLY A 41 -6.86 0.04 15.23
CA GLY A 41 -6.96 0.48 13.84
C GLY A 41 -7.96 1.61 13.66
N GLN A 42 -7.72 2.47 12.67
CA GLN A 42 -8.65 3.52 12.29
C GLN A 42 -8.85 3.52 10.77
N HIS A 43 -10.12 3.47 10.35
CA HIS A 43 -10.51 3.60 8.95
C HIS A 43 -10.76 5.07 8.60
N ASN A 44 -10.18 5.51 7.48
CA ASN A 44 -10.30 6.85 6.93
C ASN A 44 -11.11 6.79 5.63
N LYS A 45 -12.44 6.64 5.78
CA LYS A 45 -13.36 6.48 4.66
C LYS A 45 -13.38 7.72 3.76
N GLU A 46 -13.82 8.85 4.30
CA GLU A 46 -14.01 10.10 3.55
C GLU A 46 -13.55 11.30 4.39
N PRO A 47 -13.07 12.39 3.75
CA PRO A 47 -12.86 12.51 2.30
C PRO A 47 -11.47 12.02 1.84
N ASN A 48 -11.33 11.52 0.60
CA ASN A 48 -10.01 11.17 0.05
C ASN A 48 -9.06 12.37 -0.10
N ALA A 49 -9.59 13.60 -0.03
CA ALA A 49 -8.80 14.81 0.03
C ALA A 49 -8.01 14.96 1.37
N GLU A 50 -8.45 14.30 2.44
CA GLU A 50 -7.85 14.32 3.79
C GLU A 50 -7.73 12.88 4.35
N PRO A 51 -6.80 12.07 3.81
CA PRO A 51 -6.77 10.63 4.07
C PRO A 51 -6.30 10.24 5.49
N THR A 52 -5.93 11.20 6.35
CA THR A 52 -5.59 10.97 7.77
C THR A 52 -6.59 11.54 8.76
N LYS A 53 -7.66 12.18 8.29
CA LYS A 53 -8.57 12.98 9.12
C LYS A 53 -8.98 12.28 10.42
N TRP A 54 -9.38 11.01 10.32
CA TRP A 54 -9.88 10.25 11.46
C TRP A 54 -8.74 9.68 12.31
N THR A 55 -7.62 9.30 11.68
CA THR A 55 -6.40 8.92 12.39
C THR A 55 -5.85 10.05 13.25
N ASP A 56 -5.80 11.27 12.72
CA ASP A 56 -5.33 12.45 13.45
C ASP A 56 -6.30 12.81 14.58
N TYR A 57 -7.61 12.67 14.35
CA TYR A 57 -8.61 12.84 15.40
C TYR A 57 -8.44 11.83 16.55
N VAL A 58 -8.16 10.56 16.26
CA VAL A 58 -7.86 9.56 17.30
C VAL A 58 -6.59 9.93 18.08
N GLN A 59 -5.55 10.39 17.39
CA GLN A 59 -4.34 10.85 18.07
C GLN A 59 -4.61 12.05 18.98
N GLN A 60 -5.40 13.01 18.52
CA GLN A 60 -5.77 14.18 19.31
C GLN A 60 -6.52 13.81 20.58
N LEU A 61 -7.44 12.82 20.50
CA LEU A 61 -8.25 12.39 21.65
C LEU A 61 -7.49 11.51 22.63
N THR A 62 -6.59 10.65 22.14
CA THR A 62 -5.99 9.57 22.96
C THR A 62 -4.51 9.79 23.26
N GLY A 63 -3.88 10.75 22.58
CA GLY A 63 -2.44 10.98 22.61
C GLY A 63 -1.62 9.90 21.85
N LYS A 64 -2.27 8.98 21.14
CA LYS A 64 -1.61 7.86 20.44
C LYS A 64 -2.16 7.68 19.04
N TYR A 65 -1.27 7.41 18.09
CA TYR A 65 -1.67 6.95 16.76
C TYR A 65 -2.11 5.47 16.82
N PRO A 66 -3.18 5.09 16.10
CA PRO A 66 -3.48 3.70 15.81
C PRO A 66 -2.31 3.01 15.11
N ALA A 67 -2.11 1.72 15.39
CA ALA A 67 -1.06 0.93 14.76
C ALA A 67 -1.46 0.48 13.34
N LEU A 68 -2.76 0.44 13.04
CA LEU A 68 -3.29 0.17 11.70
C LEU A 68 -3.97 1.44 11.16
N TRP A 69 -3.48 1.91 10.02
CA TRP A 69 -4.15 2.93 9.23
C TRP A 69 -4.92 2.25 8.10
N SER A 70 -6.15 2.70 7.84
CA SER A 70 -6.94 2.21 6.72
C SER A 70 -7.54 3.34 5.91
N GLY A 71 -7.66 3.15 4.60
CA GLY A 71 -8.36 4.04 3.66
C GLY A 71 -9.34 3.27 2.78
N ASP A 72 -10.00 3.97 1.85
CA ASP A 72 -10.85 3.41 0.79
C ASP A 72 -10.63 4.21 -0.50
N PHE A 73 -10.58 3.56 -1.67
CA PHE A 73 -10.43 4.28 -2.94
C PHE A 73 -11.73 4.93 -3.42
N LEU A 74 -12.88 4.42 -2.97
CA LEU A 74 -14.21 4.89 -3.33
C LEU A 74 -14.42 5.03 -4.86
N PHE A 75 -15.59 5.50 -5.27
CA PHE A 75 -15.98 5.54 -6.68
C PHE A 75 -16.64 6.85 -7.15
N GLN A 76 -16.90 7.80 -6.25
CA GLN A 76 -17.40 9.13 -6.65
C GLN A 76 -16.29 9.96 -7.31
N GLN A 77 -16.65 10.88 -8.21
CA GLN A 77 -15.67 11.65 -9.01
C GLN A 77 -14.66 12.40 -8.13
N GLU A 78 -15.11 13.07 -7.07
CA GLU A 78 -14.23 13.76 -6.12
C GLU A 78 -13.20 12.83 -5.46
N ASN A 79 -13.54 11.57 -5.25
CA ASN A 79 -12.64 10.58 -4.66
C ASN A 79 -11.66 10.02 -5.69
N ILE A 80 -12.10 9.88 -6.94
CA ILE A 80 -11.23 9.52 -8.08
C ILE A 80 -10.18 10.63 -8.27
N ASP A 81 -10.59 11.89 -8.24
CA ASP A 81 -9.72 13.06 -8.40
C ASP A 81 -8.65 13.14 -7.29
N ASN A 82 -8.96 12.62 -6.09
CA ASN A 82 -8.05 12.59 -4.94
C ASN A 82 -7.39 11.22 -4.70
N ARG A 83 -7.60 10.21 -5.55
CA ARG A 83 -7.10 8.84 -5.32
C ARG A 83 -5.58 8.79 -5.13
N TRP A 84 -4.85 9.65 -5.83
CA TRP A 84 -3.40 9.70 -5.70
C TRP A 84 -2.95 10.17 -4.31
N LYS A 85 -3.71 11.06 -3.65
CA LYS A 85 -3.44 11.45 -2.26
C LYS A 85 -3.60 10.27 -1.32
N MET A 86 -4.65 9.47 -1.50
CA MET A 86 -4.88 8.24 -0.73
C MET A 86 -3.74 7.23 -0.90
N ILE A 87 -3.24 7.04 -2.13
CA ILE A 87 -2.10 6.14 -2.42
C ILE A 87 -0.81 6.64 -1.74
N GLN A 88 -0.50 7.93 -1.88
CA GLN A 88 0.68 8.54 -1.25
C GLN A 88 0.60 8.51 0.28
N GLU A 89 -0.60 8.64 0.85
CA GLU A 89 -0.84 8.47 2.27
C GLU A 89 -0.55 7.04 2.73
N ALA A 90 -1.13 6.04 2.05
CA ALA A 90 -0.89 4.64 2.35
C ALA A 90 0.61 4.29 2.34
N GLU A 91 1.35 4.80 1.34
CA GLU A 91 2.81 4.66 1.27
C GLU A 91 3.51 5.33 2.45
N ARG A 92 3.11 6.55 2.83
CA ARG A 92 3.68 7.25 3.98
C ARG A 92 3.43 6.50 5.29
N GLN A 93 2.21 6.03 5.52
CA GLN A 93 1.82 5.28 6.72
C GLN A 93 2.62 3.99 6.84
N TYR A 94 2.76 3.24 5.74
CA TYR A 94 3.61 2.04 5.72
C TYR A 94 5.06 2.37 6.07
N ARG A 95 5.63 3.44 5.51
CA ARG A 95 6.99 3.91 5.83
C ARG A 95 7.15 4.36 7.29
N GLN A 96 6.08 4.84 7.93
CA GLN A 96 6.03 5.20 9.34
C GLN A 96 5.81 3.99 10.27
N GLY A 97 5.64 2.79 9.71
CA GLY A 97 5.49 1.55 10.46
C GLY A 97 4.05 1.16 10.78
N ALA A 98 3.06 1.85 10.22
CA ALA A 98 1.67 1.43 10.33
C ALA A 98 1.42 0.16 9.49
N VAL A 99 0.55 -0.71 9.98
CA VAL A 99 -0.10 -1.71 9.12
C VAL A 99 -1.13 -0.98 8.26
N VAL A 100 -1.14 -1.24 6.95
CA VAL A 100 -2.03 -0.56 6.00
C VAL A 100 -3.12 -1.52 5.52
N ASN A 101 -4.36 -1.06 5.54
CA ASN A 101 -5.52 -1.73 4.96
C ASN A 101 -6.26 -0.80 3.99
N ILE A 102 -6.58 -1.28 2.79
CA ILE A 102 -7.25 -0.51 1.73
C ILE A 102 -8.58 -1.17 1.39
#